data_AF-A0A329SFC4-F1
#
_entry.id   AF-A0A329SFC4-F1
#
_cell.length_a   1.000
_cell.length_b   1.000
_cell.length_c   1.000
_cell.angle_alpha   90.00
_cell.angle_beta   90.00
_cell.angle_gamma   90.00
#
_symmetry.space_group_name_H-M   'P 1'
#
loop_
_entity.id
_entity.type
_entity.pdbx_description
1 polymer ?
#
loop_
_entity_poly.entity_id
_entity_poly.type
_entity_poly.pdbx_seq_one_letter_code
_entity_poly.pdbx_strand_id
1 'polypeptide(L)'
;MLLQVVALVVLPHPSIAANAHVGPLICQYLGPSPHLSLHKAATYGSIPLLEWIWDASATSVSSRISRWTLCNFLRSEPYYTEYEFREGVRVASRLGDLVMVQWVLDHFQGFEIPSEVVTEAAKNGHLSVVKFLWEHDQGHAYRHEVNKWS
;
A
#
# COMPACT_ATOMS: atom_id res chain seq x y z
N MET A 1 2.43 -9.31 9.40
CA MET A 1 3.84 -9.51 9.84
C MET A 1 4.29 -8.26 10.58
N LEU A 2 4.98 -8.38 11.72
CA LEU A 2 5.47 -7.20 12.45
C LEU A 2 6.70 -6.60 11.75
N LEU A 3 6.80 -5.26 11.74
CA LEU A 3 8.03 -4.56 11.35
C LEU A 3 9.23 -5.14 12.13
N GLN A 4 10.39 -5.30 11.48
CA GLN A 4 11.58 -5.89 12.12
C GLN A 4 11.96 -5.18 13.44
N VAL A 5 11.76 -3.87 13.51
CA VAL A 5 11.97 -3.07 14.73
C VAL A 5 11.00 -3.45 15.85
N VAL A 6 9.73 -3.70 15.52
CA VAL A 6 8.71 -4.12 16.49
C VAL A 6 8.94 -5.57 16.91
N ALA A 7 9.33 -6.45 15.98
CA ALA A 7 9.70 -7.82 16.30
C ALA A 7 10.88 -7.87 17.28
N LEU A 8 11.90 -7.03 17.09
CA LEU A 8 13.09 -6.97 17.95
C LEU A 8 12.77 -6.49 19.38
N VAL A 9 11.75 -5.65 19.55
CA VAL A 9 11.28 -5.17 20.87
C VAL A 9 10.30 -6.15 21.53
N VAL A 10 9.52 -6.90 20.76
CA VAL A 10 8.51 -7.84 21.28
C VAL A 10 9.08 -9.23 21.57
N LEU A 11 10.08 -9.69 20.80
CA LEU A 11 10.74 -11.01 20.98
C LEU A 11 11.35 -11.25 22.37
N PRO A 12 11.94 -10.28 23.08
CA PRO A 12 12.54 -10.50 24.41
C PRO A 12 11.52 -10.57 25.56
N HIS A 13 10.27 -10.16 25.35
CA HIS A 13 9.32 -9.89 26.44
C HIS A 13 7.93 -10.51 26.18
N PRO A 14 7.75 -11.82 26.46
CA PRO A 14 6.47 -12.51 26.26
C PRO A 14 5.30 -11.95 27.10
N SER A 15 5.60 -11.23 28.18
CA SER A 15 4.64 -10.49 29.01
C SER A 15 4.06 -9.24 28.32
N ILE A 16 4.73 -8.70 27.31
CA ILE A 16 4.25 -7.58 26.49
C ILE A 16 3.27 -8.08 25.42
N ALA A 17 3.53 -9.25 24.84
CA ALA A 17 2.62 -9.91 23.89
C ALA A 17 1.28 -10.33 24.53
N ALA A 18 1.27 -10.56 25.84
CA ALA A 18 0.06 -10.93 26.60
C ALA A 18 -0.92 -9.75 26.83
N ASN A 19 -0.49 -8.49 26.65
CA ASN A 19 -1.33 -7.31 26.88
C ASN A 19 -1.78 -6.67 25.55
N ALA A 20 -3.06 -6.86 25.21
CA ALA A 20 -3.67 -6.41 23.95
C ALA A 20 -3.54 -4.89 23.69
N HIS A 21 -3.40 -4.08 24.74
CA HIS A 21 -3.32 -2.61 24.68
C HIS A 21 -1.89 -2.06 24.53
N VAL A 22 -0.86 -2.88 24.78
CA VAL A 22 0.55 -2.43 24.71
C VAL A 22 1.06 -2.47 23.27
N GLY A 23 0.59 -3.41 22.44
CA GLY A 23 0.92 -3.49 21.02
C GLY A 23 0.65 -2.18 20.25
N PRO A 24 -0.57 -1.62 20.32
CA PRO A 24 -0.88 -0.33 19.68
C PRO A 24 -0.03 0.84 20.19
N LEU A 25 0.31 0.88 21.49
CA LEU A 25 1.16 1.92 22.08
C LEU A 25 2.62 1.82 21.63
N ILE A 26 3.15 0.60 21.50
CA ILE A 26 4.49 0.34 20.95
C ILE A 26 4.52 0.69 19.46
N CYS A 27 3.50 0.31 18.69
CA CYS A 27 3.33 0.74 17.30
C CYS A 27 3.16 2.27 17.17
N GLN A 28 2.60 2.94 18.17
CA GLN A 28 2.48 4.40 18.20
C GLN A 28 3.83 5.09 18.47
N TYR A 29 4.74 4.45 19.21
CA TYR A 29 6.05 5.02 19.56
C TYR A 29 7.16 4.60 18.59
N LEU A 30 7.07 3.41 18.02
CA LEU A 30 8.02 2.84 17.05
C LEU A 30 7.51 2.85 15.60
N GLY A 31 6.26 3.25 15.39
CA GLY A 31 5.65 3.30 14.07
C GLY A 31 6.28 4.38 13.18
N PRO A 32 6.11 4.26 11.85
CA PRO A 32 6.53 5.29 10.92
C PRO A 32 5.96 6.66 11.26
N SER A 33 6.69 7.70 10.85
CA SER A 33 6.32 9.10 11.05
C SER A 33 4.85 9.36 10.70
N PRO A 34 4.13 10.19 11.48
CA PRO A 34 2.75 10.58 11.17
C PRO A 34 2.59 11.24 9.79
N HIS A 35 3.71 11.71 9.20
CA HIS A 35 3.78 12.32 7.88
C HIS A 35 4.29 11.36 6.78
N LEU A 36 4.51 10.08 7.10
CA LEU A 36 4.92 9.10 6.09
C LEU A 36 3.70 8.66 5.28
N SER A 37 3.67 9.04 4.01
CA SER A 37 2.71 8.53 3.02
C SER A 37 3.05 7.11 2.58
N LEU A 38 2.05 6.40 2.04
CA LEU A 38 2.23 5.05 1.51
C LEU A 38 3.21 5.03 0.34
N HIS A 39 3.07 5.94 -0.63
CA HIS A 39 4.00 6.01 -1.76
C HIS A 39 5.44 6.38 -1.35
N LYS A 40 5.61 7.17 -0.28
CA LYS A 40 6.95 7.47 0.25
C LYS A 40 7.53 6.24 0.95
N ALA A 41 6.72 5.48 1.69
CA ALA A 41 7.14 4.20 2.25
C ALA A 41 7.52 3.18 1.16
N ALA A 42 6.83 3.19 0.02
CA ALA A 42 7.12 2.34 -1.14
C ALA A 42 8.54 2.56 -1.68
N THR A 43 9.11 3.77 -1.53
CA THR A 43 10.50 4.04 -1.92
C THR A 43 11.55 3.22 -1.15
N TYR A 44 11.18 2.63 -0.01
CA TYR A 44 12.05 1.76 0.77
C TYR A 44 11.99 0.28 0.36
N GLY A 45 11.11 -0.10 -0.59
CA GLY A 45 11.03 -1.49 -1.07
C GLY A 45 10.52 -2.48 -0.02
N SER A 46 9.80 -2.02 1.01
CA SER A 46 9.41 -2.84 2.17
C SER A 46 7.91 -3.13 2.19
N ILE A 47 7.50 -4.29 1.66
CA ILE A 47 6.11 -4.76 1.74
C ILE A 47 5.59 -4.82 3.19
N PRO A 48 6.33 -5.32 4.19
CA PRO A 48 5.84 -5.33 5.57
C PRO A 48 5.55 -3.92 6.13
N LEU A 49 6.25 -2.89 5.65
CA LEU A 49 5.95 -1.51 6.01
C LEU A 49 4.67 -1.00 5.33
N LEU A 50 4.44 -1.37 4.07
CA LEU A 50 3.20 -1.05 3.36
C LEU A 50 1.98 -1.72 4.00
N GLU A 51 2.10 -3.01 4.33
CA GLU A 51 1.10 -3.77 5.10
C GLU A 51 0.77 -3.08 6.42
N TRP A 52 1.80 -2.67 7.17
CA TRP A 52 1.58 -1.97 8.43
C TRP A 52 0.83 -0.64 8.24
N ILE A 53 1.21 0.16 7.23
CA ILE A 53 0.54 1.43 6.93
C ILE A 53 -0.91 1.19 6.52
N TRP A 54 -1.16 0.14 5.73
CA TRP A 54 -2.49 -0.26 5.31
C TRP A 54 -3.36 -0.69 6.48
N ASP A 55 -2.86 -1.58 7.34
CA ASP A 55 -3.56 -2.06 8.54
C ASP A 55 -3.87 -0.95 9.53
N ALA A 56 -2.96 0.03 9.67
CA ALA A 56 -3.13 1.18 10.55
C ALA A 56 -4.13 2.22 10.02
N SER A 57 -4.55 2.12 8.76
CA SER A 57 -5.47 3.09 8.14
C SER A 57 -6.93 2.82 8.50
N ALA A 58 -7.72 3.86 8.67
CA ALA A 58 -9.15 3.72 8.95
C ALA A 58 -9.93 3.43 7.65
N THR A 59 -10.81 2.42 7.65
CA THR A 59 -11.68 2.08 6.51
C THR A 59 -12.83 3.07 6.33
N SER A 60 -13.14 3.87 7.35
CA SER A 60 -14.26 4.79 7.36
C SER A 60 -13.93 6.03 8.20
N VAL A 61 -14.68 7.12 8.01
CA VAL A 61 -14.55 8.32 8.85
C VAL A 61 -14.78 8.01 10.34
N SER A 62 -15.72 7.10 10.64
CA SER A 62 -16.08 6.69 11.99
C SER A 62 -15.03 5.82 12.70
N SER A 63 -14.14 5.16 11.95
CA SER A 63 -13.05 4.33 12.49
C SER A 63 -11.73 5.09 12.66
N ARG A 64 -11.71 6.39 12.35
CA ARG A 64 -10.51 7.23 12.48
C ARG A 64 -10.08 7.36 13.93
N ILE A 65 -8.79 7.21 14.16
CA ILE A 65 -8.20 7.63 15.43
C ILE A 65 -8.25 9.17 15.53
N SER A 66 -8.49 9.71 16.73
CA SER A 66 -8.55 11.16 16.98
C SER A 66 -7.22 11.89 16.72
N ARG A 67 -6.12 11.15 16.51
CA ARG A 67 -4.80 11.71 16.21
C ARG A 67 -4.62 11.85 14.71
N TRP A 68 -4.00 12.96 14.31
CA TRP A 68 -3.66 13.20 12.91
C TRP A 68 -2.47 12.35 12.48
N THR A 69 -2.65 11.50 11.45
CA THR A 69 -1.58 10.80 10.72
C THR A 69 -2.02 10.59 9.27
N LEU A 70 -1.12 10.64 8.29
CA LEU A 70 -1.47 10.38 6.88
C LEU A 70 -2.05 8.98 6.69
N CYS A 71 -1.48 7.98 7.36
CA CYS A 71 -1.96 6.59 7.32
C CYS A 71 -3.44 6.49 7.70
N ASN A 72 -3.90 7.23 8.72
CA ASN A 72 -5.30 7.21 9.18
C ASN A 72 -6.31 7.60 8.08
N PHE A 73 -5.92 8.45 7.13
CA PHE A 73 -6.80 8.94 6.07
C PHE A 73 -6.75 8.09 4.79
N LEU A 74 -5.77 7.21 4.66
CA LEU A 74 -5.46 6.48 3.41
C LEU A 74 -6.66 5.78 2.77
N ARG A 75 -7.56 5.17 3.56
CA ARG A 75 -8.73 4.44 3.05
C ARG A 75 -10.06 5.14 3.31
N SER A 76 -10.05 6.26 4.02
CA SER A 76 -11.27 6.96 4.41
C SER A 76 -11.49 8.27 3.66
N GLU A 77 -10.50 8.76 2.90
CA GLU A 77 -10.59 9.96 2.07
C GLU A 77 -10.39 9.63 0.59
N PRO A 78 -11.43 9.58 -0.25
CA PRO A 78 -11.36 9.07 -1.63
C PRO A 78 -10.28 9.72 -2.50
N TYR A 79 -10.16 11.05 -2.45
CA TYR A 79 -9.15 11.78 -3.22
C TYR A 79 -7.73 11.45 -2.78
N TYR A 80 -7.53 11.20 -1.48
CA TYR A 80 -6.24 10.82 -0.95
C TYR A 80 -5.91 9.36 -1.30
N THR A 81 -6.90 8.46 -1.24
CA THR A 81 -6.77 7.08 -1.69
C THR A 81 -6.32 7.00 -3.15
N GLU A 82 -6.98 7.74 -4.05
CA GLU A 82 -6.64 7.77 -5.47
C GLU A 82 -5.22 8.31 -5.70
N TYR A 83 -4.85 9.38 -4.99
CA TYR A 83 -3.51 9.94 -5.07
C TYR A 83 -2.43 8.95 -4.62
N GLU A 84 -2.63 8.28 -3.48
CA GLU A 84 -1.68 7.29 -2.95
C GLU A 84 -1.61 6.05 -3.83
N PHE A 85 -2.71 5.63 -4.46
CA PHE A 85 -2.70 4.58 -5.47
C PHE A 85 -1.80 4.98 -6.66
N ARG A 86 -2.08 6.13 -7.27
CA ARG A 86 -1.37 6.63 -8.46
C ARG A 86 0.13 6.77 -8.21
N GLU A 87 0.50 7.37 -7.08
CA GLU A 87 1.91 7.54 -6.73
C GLU A 87 2.56 6.24 -6.27
N GLY A 88 1.84 5.39 -5.53
CA GLY A 88 2.32 4.09 -5.07
C GLY A 88 2.69 3.17 -6.24
N VAL A 89 1.77 3.01 -7.20
CA VAL A 89 2.01 2.16 -8.38
C VAL A 89 3.08 2.75 -9.30
N ARG A 90 3.16 4.09 -9.42
CA ARG A 90 4.23 4.79 -10.16
C ARG A 90 5.60 4.50 -9.53
N VAL A 91 5.73 4.62 -8.21
CA VAL A 91 6.98 4.35 -7.48
C VAL A 91 7.39 2.88 -7.63
N ALA A 92 6.48 1.94 -7.39
CA ALA A 92 6.75 0.51 -7.51
C ALA A 92 7.21 0.14 -8.93
N SER A 93 6.55 0.71 -9.94
CA SER A 93 6.87 0.47 -11.35
C SER A 93 8.22 1.05 -11.76
N ARG A 94 8.57 2.24 -11.25
CA ARG A 94 9.89 2.86 -11.46
C ARG A 94 11.02 2.07 -10.78
N LEU A 95 10.74 1.39 -9.67
CA LEU A 95 11.70 0.52 -8.98
C LEU A 95 11.83 -0.87 -9.63
N GLY A 96 10.88 -1.23 -10.51
CA GLY A 96 10.82 -2.57 -11.09
C GLY A 96 10.38 -3.66 -10.10
N ASP A 97 9.82 -3.26 -8.95
CA ASP A 97 9.37 -4.17 -7.91
C ASP A 97 7.99 -4.74 -8.27
N LEU A 98 8.00 -5.84 -9.01
CA LEU A 98 6.78 -6.51 -9.46
C LEU A 98 5.89 -6.95 -8.27
N VAL A 99 6.49 -7.36 -7.15
CA VAL A 99 5.75 -7.80 -5.96
C VAL A 99 5.00 -6.61 -5.36
N MET A 100 5.65 -5.45 -5.30
CA MET A 100 5.00 -4.22 -4.83
C MET A 100 3.93 -3.71 -5.79
N VAL A 101 4.14 -3.84 -7.11
CA VAL A 101 3.10 -3.50 -8.09
C VAL A 101 1.86 -4.36 -7.86
N GLN A 102 2.01 -5.68 -7.72
CA GLN A 102 0.90 -6.59 -7.40
C GLN A 102 0.22 -6.19 -6.10
N TRP A 103 1.01 -5.95 -5.04
CA TRP A 103 0.49 -5.53 -3.75
C TRP A 103 -0.38 -4.26 -3.85
N VAL A 104 0.07 -3.22 -4.58
CA VAL A 104 -0.71 -1.99 -4.75
C VAL A 104 -2.01 -2.26 -5.50
N LEU A 105 -1.98 -3.02 -6.60
CA LEU A 105 -3.20 -3.32 -7.38
C LEU A 105 -4.21 -4.16 -6.58
N ASP A 106 -3.74 -5.12 -5.78
CA ASP A 106 -4.60 -5.99 -4.98
C ASP A 106 -5.32 -5.23 -3.85
N HIS A 107 -4.65 -4.24 -3.26
CA HIS A 107 -5.17 -3.44 -2.14
C HIS A 107 -6.06 -2.29 -2.60
N PHE A 108 -5.70 -1.64 -3.72
CA PHE A 108 -6.44 -0.50 -4.28
C PHE A 108 -7.32 -0.95 -5.46
N GLN A 109 -8.34 -1.74 -5.15
CA GLN A 109 -9.27 -2.23 -6.15
C GLN A 109 -10.16 -1.12 -6.71
N GLY A 110 -10.49 -1.21 -7.99
CA GLY A 110 -11.43 -0.30 -8.65
C GLY A 110 -10.81 0.98 -9.23
N PHE A 111 -9.49 1.16 -9.11
CA PHE A 111 -8.78 2.25 -9.76
C PHE A 111 -8.20 1.83 -11.11
N GLU A 112 -8.25 2.73 -12.09
CA GLU A 112 -7.63 2.53 -13.40
C GLU A 112 -6.12 2.80 -13.32
N ILE A 113 -5.33 1.93 -13.94
CA ILE A 113 -3.88 2.07 -13.97
C ILE A 113 -3.50 3.27 -14.85
N PRO A 114 -2.79 4.29 -14.32
CA PRO A 114 -2.38 5.43 -15.15
C PRO A 114 -1.39 5.00 -16.24
N SER A 115 -1.58 5.48 -17.47
CA SER A 115 -0.72 5.15 -18.63
C SER A 115 0.75 5.53 -18.42
N GLU A 116 1.00 6.55 -17.60
CA GLU A 116 2.32 7.00 -17.18
C GLU A 116 3.12 5.90 -16.46
N VAL A 117 2.44 5.00 -15.74
CA VAL A 117 3.07 3.92 -14.95
C VAL A 117 3.76 2.92 -15.86
N VAL A 118 3.08 2.53 -16.95
CA VAL A 118 3.65 1.64 -17.98
C VAL A 118 4.84 2.30 -18.65
N THR A 119 4.73 3.60 -18.94
CA THR A 119 5.80 4.39 -19.54
C THR A 119 7.03 4.46 -18.63
N GLU A 120 6.84 4.67 -17.31
CA GLU A 120 7.93 4.69 -16.33
C GLU A 120 8.62 3.32 -16.19
N ALA A 121 7.86 2.22 -16.13
CA ALA A 121 8.44 0.88 -16.10
C ALA A 121 9.26 0.58 -17.37
N ALA A 122 8.73 0.96 -18.54
CA ALA A 122 9.40 0.74 -19.83
C ALA A 122 10.69 1.56 -19.95
N LYS A 123 10.67 2.85 -19.59
CA LYS A 123 11.86 3.71 -19.60
C LYS A 123 13.00 3.18 -18.73
N ASN A 124 12.68 2.53 -17.61
CA ASN A 124 13.66 1.95 -16.69
C ASN A 124 14.03 0.49 -17.02
N GLY A 125 13.50 -0.07 -18.12
CA GLY A 125 13.84 -1.43 -18.56
C GLY A 125 13.21 -2.54 -17.73
N HIS A 126 12.17 -2.25 -16.95
CA HIS A 126 11.49 -3.21 -16.08
C HIS A 126 10.46 -4.03 -16.83
N LEU A 127 10.93 -4.89 -17.75
CA LEU A 127 10.10 -5.68 -18.65
C LEU A 127 9.09 -6.59 -17.93
N SER A 128 9.43 -7.12 -16.76
CA SER A 128 8.52 -7.95 -15.94
C SER A 128 7.28 -7.16 -15.50
N VAL A 129 7.47 -5.92 -15.04
CA VAL A 129 6.39 -5.02 -14.66
C VAL A 129 5.56 -4.63 -15.87
N VAL A 130 6.19 -4.27 -17.00
CA VAL A 130 5.46 -3.91 -18.24
C VAL A 130 4.56 -5.05 -18.71
N LYS A 131 5.08 -6.28 -18.75
CA LYS A 131 4.29 -7.46 -19.15
C LYS A 131 3.10 -7.69 -18.22
N PHE A 132 3.33 -7.62 -16.91
CA PHE A 132 2.28 -7.78 -15.92
C PHE A 132 1.18 -6.72 -16.06
N LEU A 133 1.55 -5.45 -16.20
CA LEU A 133 0.59 -4.35 -16.39
C LEU A 133 -0.21 -4.50 -17.69
N TRP A 134 0.44 -4.95 -18.77
CA TRP A 134 -0.22 -5.19 -20.04
C TRP A 134 -1.27 -6.31 -19.96
N GLU A 135 -0.94 -7.43 -19.31
CA GLU A 135 -1.86 -8.55 -19.09
C GLU A 135 -3.04 -8.14 -18.19
N HIS A 136 -2.77 -7.33 -17.16
CA HIS A 136 -3.79 -6.83 -16.24
C HIS A 136 -4.79 -5.88 -16.93
N ASP A 137 -4.29 -4.99 -17.81
CA ASP A 137 -5.12 -4.06 -18.58
C ASP A 137 -6.04 -4.81 -19.58
N GLN A 138 -5.52 -5.82 -20.28
CA GLN A 138 -6.34 -6.64 -21.18
C GLN A 138 -7.43 -7.44 -20.44
N GLY A 139 -7.15 -7.92 -19.22
CA GLY A 139 -8.15 -8.57 -18.37
C GLY A 139 -9.29 -7.64 -17.97
N HIS A 140 -9.01 -6.36 -17.73
CA HIS A 140 -10.03 -5.34 -17.47
C HIS A 140 -10.84 -4.98 -18.72
N ALA A 141 -10.19 -4.82 -19.86
CA ALA A 141 -10.86 -4.55 -21.14
C ALA A 141 -11.86 -5.67 -21.47
N TYR A 142 -11.46 -6.94 -21.34
CA TYR A 142 -12.34 -8.08 -21.61
C TYR A 142 -13.53 -8.15 -20.64
N ARG A 143 -13.32 -7.87 -19.34
CA ARG A 143 -14.42 -7.82 -18.34
C ARG A 143 -15.43 -6.72 -18.63
N HIS A 144 -14.99 -5.54 -19.08
CA HIS A 144 -15.90 -4.46 -19.46
C HIS A 144 -16.73 -4.79 -20.70
N GLU A 145 -16.16 -5.51 -21.68
CA GLU A 145 -16.91 -5.95 -22.86
C GLU A 145 -17.97 -6.98 -22.51
N VAL A 146 -17.66 -8.00 -21.70
CA VAL A 146 -18.63 -9.04 -21.29
C VAL A 146 -19.82 -8.45 -20.51
N ASN A 147 -19.56 -7.48 -19.63
CA ASN A 147 -20.61 -6.78 -18.86
C ASN A 147 -21.46 -5.83 -19.71
N LYS A 148 -21.08 -5.54 -20.96
CA LYS A 148 -21.82 -4.66 -21.88
C LYS A 148 -22.91 -5.39 -22.68
N TRP A 149 -22.88 -6.73 -22.68
CA TRP A 149 -23.77 -7.60 -23.44
C TRP A 149 -24.56 -8.59 -22.57
N SER A 150 -24.55 -8.40 -21.25
CA SER A 150 -25.32 -9.14 -20.26
C SER A 150 -26.46 -8.27 -19.72
#